data_AF-A0A3D2HSE9-F1
#
_entry.id   AF-A0A3D2HSE9-F1
#
_cell.length_a   1.000
_cell.length_b   1.000
_cell.length_c   1.000
_cell.angle_alpha   90.00
_cell.angle_beta   90.00
_cell.angle_gamma   90.00
#
_symmetry.space_group_name_H-M   'P 1'
#
loop_
_entity.id
_entity.type
_entity.pdbx_description
1 polymer ?
#
loop_
_entity_poly.entity_id
_entity_poly.type
_entity_poly.pdbx_seq_one_letter_code
_entity_poly.pdbx_strand_id
1 'polypeptide(L)'
;MYFCNLYVILKKKGDAKMKTTKILSLLLTAVILTSTVFSVTAFATAEDGTYKNFKYTVTDENSAVISKYTGNESSVEIPESINGYPVTEIG
;
A
#
# COMPACT_ATOMS: atom_id res chain seq x y z
N MET A 1 0.28 -11.08 -1.97
CA MET A 1 1.09 -11.72 -3.04
C MET A 1 2.60 -11.82 -2.73
N TYR A 2 3.17 -11.02 -1.81
CA TYR A 2 4.60 -11.08 -1.45
C TYR A 2 5.01 -12.23 -0.50
N PHE A 3 4.09 -12.72 0.33
CA PHE A 3 4.38 -13.78 1.30
C PHE A 3 4.71 -15.15 0.67
N CYS A 4 4.09 -15.50 -0.47
CA CYS A 4 4.42 -16.73 -1.19
C CYS A 4 5.82 -16.71 -1.81
N ASN A 5 6.32 -15.55 -2.25
CA ASN A 5 7.66 -15.44 -2.83
C ASN A 5 8.76 -15.54 -1.76
N LEU A 6 8.52 -15.06 -0.53
CA LEU A 6 9.49 -15.17 0.56
C LEU A 6 9.62 -16.62 1.06
N TYR A 7 8.52 -17.38 1.10
CA TYR A 7 8.53 -18.76 1.60
C TYR A 7 9.37 -19.71 0.72
N VAL A 8 9.42 -19.47 -0.60
CA VAL A 8 10.22 -20.27 -1.55
C VAL A 8 11.73 -20.05 -1.35
N ILE A 9 12.15 -18.85 -0.94
CA ILE A 9 13.57 -18.51 -0.75
C ILE A 9 14.12 -19.17 0.53
N LEU A 10 13.31 -19.30 1.58
CA LEU A 10 13.75 -19.85 2.86
C LEU A 10 14.02 -21.36 2.83
N LYS A 11 13.34 -22.13 1.96
CA LYS A 11 13.54 -23.60 1.91
C LYS A 11 14.83 -24.03 1.20
N LYS A 12 15.47 -23.15 0.42
CA LYS A 12 16.60 -23.53 -0.46
C LYS A 12 17.97 -23.58 0.24
N LYS A 13 18.04 -23.31 1.55
CA LYS A 13 19.32 -23.17 2.28
C LYS A 13 19.59 -24.30 3.27
N GLY A 14 19.18 -25.53 2.95
CA GLY A 14 19.73 -26.72 3.58
C GLY A 14 20.94 -27.15 2.75
N ASP A 15 22.15 -26.85 3.24
CA ASP A 15 23.46 -27.47 2.93
C ASP A 15 24.60 -26.44 3.04
N ALA A 16 24.88 -25.93 4.24
CA ALA A 16 26.09 -25.15 4.48
C ALA A 16 26.67 -25.48 5.88
N LYS A 17 27.47 -26.53 5.92
CA LYS A 17 28.29 -26.95 7.07
C LYS A 17 29.53 -26.04 7.18
N MET A 18 29.48 -24.94 7.94
CA MET A 18 30.73 -24.24 8.34
C MET A 18 30.56 -23.37 9.58
N LYS A 19 31.04 -23.84 10.75
CA LYS A 19 31.42 -23.05 11.95
C LYS A 19 30.59 -21.76 12.17
N THR A 20 29.26 -21.86 12.01
CA THR A 20 28.33 -20.71 11.95
C THR A 20 27.60 -20.52 13.27
N THR A 21 27.77 -21.42 14.23
CA THR A 21 27.00 -21.47 15.50
C THR A 21 27.22 -20.26 16.41
N LYS A 22 28.41 -19.64 16.38
CA LYS A 22 28.70 -18.41 17.16
C LYS A 22 28.07 -17.15 16.53
N ILE A 23 28.05 -17.09 15.20
CA ILE A 23 27.59 -15.93 14.43
C ILE A 23 26.07 -16.01 14.22
N LEU A 24 25.50 -17.22 14.08
CA LEU A 24 24.06 -17.47 14.05
C LEU A 24 23.39 -16.98 15.33
N SER A 25 24.02 -17.23 16.48
CA SER A 25 23.49 -16.78 17.77
C SER A 25 23.54 -15.26 17.92
N LEU A 26 24.53 -14.60 17.31
CA LEU A 26 24.66 -13.13 17.28
C LEU A 26 23.63 -12.49 16.32
N LEU A 27 23.36 -13.14 15.18
CA LEU A 27 22.36 -12.69 14.21
C LEU A 27 20.93 -12.88 14.74
N LEU A 28 20.65 -13.96 15.47
CA LEU A 28 19.33 -14.21 16.07
C LEU A 28 18.93 -13.14 17.08
N THR A 29 19.85 -12.68 17.93
CA THR A 29 19.56 -11.63 18.92
C THR A 29 19.45 -10.25 18.28
N ALA A 30 20.27 -9.96 17.26
CA ALA A 30 20.21 -8.70 16.53
C ALA A 30 18.89 -8.50 15.77
N VAL A 31 18.32 -9.57 15.19
CA VAL A 31 17.03 -9.52 14.45
C VAL A 31 15.84 -9.22 15.36
N ILE A 32 15.88 -9.64 16.63
CA ILE A 32 14.80 -9.36 17.59
C ILE A 32 14.82 -7.87 17.99
N LEU A 33 16.01 -7.27 18.12
CA LEU A 33 16.17 -5.86 18.48
C LEU A 33 15.77 -4.91 17.34
N THR A 34 15.95 -5.30 16.09
CA THR A 34 15.60 -4.44 14.94
C THR A 34 14.12 -4.47 14.58
N SER A 35 13.36 -5.46 15.10
CA SER A 35 11.95 -5.65 14.77
C SER A 35 11.01 -4.64 15.43
N THR A 36 11.44 -3.92 16.47
CA THR A 36 10.55 -3.06 17.27
C THR A 36 10.39 -1.62 16.76
N VAL A 37 10.99 -1.25 15.63
CA VAL A 37 10.96 0.15 15.13
C VAL A 37 10.24 0.34 13.79
N PHE A 38 9.52 -0.66 13.28
CA PHE A 38 8.74 -0.49 12.05
C PHE A 38 7.35 0.10 12.35
N SER A 39 7.33 1.36 12.80
CA SER A 39 6.10 2.16 12.80
C SER A 39 5.78 2.50 11.34
N VAL A 40 4.76 1.84 10.78
CA VAL A 40 4.18 2.24 9.50
C VAL A 40 3.47 3.58 9.70
N THR A 41 4.19 4.68 9.50
CA THR A 41 3.56 5.97 9.28
C THR A 41 2.92 5.93 7.90
N ALA A 42 1.61 5.71 7.86
CA ALA A 42 0.82 5.85 6.64
C ALA A 42 0.88 7.33 6.23
N PHE A 43 1.61 7.62 5.17
CA PHE A 43 1.53 8.91 4.51
C PHE A 43 0.29 8.84 3.62
N ALA A 44 -0.71 9.66 3.94
CA ALA A 44 -1.74 9.95 2.98
C ALA A 44 -1.05 10.64 1.79
N THR A 45 -1.07 9.96 0.65
CA THR A 45 -0.65 10.55 -0.61
C THR A 45 -1.94 10.98 -1.25
N ALA A 46 -2.10 12.26 -1.54
CA ALA A 46 -3.20 12.70 -2.37
C ALA A 46 -3.09 11.96 -3.71
N GLU A 47 -3.92 10.94 -3.88
CA GLU A 47 -3.91 10.07 -5.04
C GLU A 47 -4.87 10.65 -6.07
N ASP A 48 -4.31 11.10 -7.18
CA ASP A 48 -5.03 11.52 -8.35
C ASP A 48 -5.49 10.29 -9.14
N GLY A 49 -6.80 10.14 -9.26
CA GLY A 49 -7.44 8.99 -9.87
C GLY A 49 -8.36 9.38 -11.02
N THR A 50 -8.66 8.41 -11.87
CA THR A 50 -9.72 8.54 -12.87
C THR A 50 -10.72 7.41 -12.66
N TYR A 51 -11.97 7.77 -12.39
CA TYR A 51 -13.08 6.84 -12.26
C TYR A 51 -14.06 7.06 -13.41
N LYS A 52 -14.12 6.11 -14.34
CA LYS A 52 -14.88 6.25 -15.60
C LYS A 52 -14.45 7.52 -16.36
N ASN A 53 -15.32 8.54 -16.38
CA ASN A 53 -15.10 9.83 -17.03
C ASN A 53 -14.89 10.96 -16.03
N PHE A 54 -14.75 10.64 -14.74
CA PHE A 54 -14.49 11.61 -13.67
C PHE A 54 -13.01 11.55 -13.29
N LYS A 55 -12.34 12.70 -13.39
CA LYS A 55 -11.07 12.90 -12.71
C LYS A 55 -11.35 13.35 -11.29
N TYR A 56 -10.72 12.69 -10.35
CA TYR A 56 -10.86 13.00 -8.93
C TYR A 56 -9.50 12.96 -8.24
N THR A 57 -9.41 13.67 -7.13
CA THR A 57 -8.25 13.66 -6.25
C THR A 57 -8.71 13.25 -4.87
N VAL A 58 -8.00 12.31 -4.25
CA VAL A 58 -8.29 11.93 -2.86
C VAL A 58 -7.51 12.85 -1.94
N THR A 59 -8.17 13.40 -0.93
CA THR A 59 -7.55 14.22 0.11
C THR A 59 -7.03 13.34 1.25
N ASP A 60 -6.23 13.93 2.14
CA ASP A 60 -5.66 13.23 3.29
C ASP A 60 -6.72 12.66 4.26
N GLU A 61 -7.94 13.18 4.21
CA GLU A 61 -9.10 12.72 4.99
C GLU A 61 -9.86 11.57 4.29
N ASN A 62 -9.22 10.86 3.35
CA ASN A 62 -9.82 9.78 2.58
C ASN A 62 -11.13 10.19 1.88
N SER A 63 -11.23 11.44 1.44
CA SER A 63 -12.40 11.96 0.72
C SER A 63 -12.05 12.23 -0.74
N ALA A 64 -12.97 11.94 -1.65
CA ALA A 64 -12.79 12.15 -3.07
C ALA A 64 -13.35 13.51 -3.50
N VAL A 65 -12.53 14.30 -4.21
CA VAL A 65 -12.92 15.57 -4.81
C VAL A 65 -12.92 15.42 -6.32
N ILE A 66 -14.07 15.63 -6.96
CA ILE A 66 -14.17 15.55 -8.42
C ILE A 66 -13.70 16.87 -9.02
N SER A 67 -12.62 16.84 -9.81
CA SER A 67 -12.05 18.05 -10.41
C SER A 67 -12.44 18.23 -11.88
N LYS A 68 -12.89 17.16 -12.56
CA LYS A 68 -13.31 17.25 -13.96
C LYS A 68 -14.19 16.09 -14.39
N TYR A 69 -15.15 16.36 -15.26
CA TYR A 69 -15.86 15.36 -16.03
C TYR A 69 -15.49 15.46 -17.51
N THR A 70 -15.18 14.33 -18.14
CA THR A 70 -14.80 14.23 -19.57
C THR A 70 -15.79 13.40 -20.39
N GLY A 71 -16.97 13.10 -19.84
CA GLY A 71 -18.00 12.36 -20.58
C GLY A 71 -18.84 13.27 -21.45
N ASN A 72 -19.59 12.63 -22.35
CA ASN A 72 -20.47 13.28 -23.33
C ASN A 72 -21.96 13.06 -23.03
N GLU A 73 -22.26 12.46 -21.88
CA GLU A 73 -23.63 12.19 -21.43
C GLU A 73 -24.35 13.51 -21.11
N SER A 74 -25.63 13.60 -21.46
CA SER A 74 -26.49 14.74 -21.13
C SER A 74 -27.02 14.70 -19.70
N SER A 75 -27.02 13.52 -19.07
CA SER A 75 -27.40 13.30 -17.68
C SER A 75 -26.31 12.48 -17.00
N VAL A 76 -25.75 13.02 -15.91
CA VAL A 76 -24.62 12.43 -15.22
C VAL A 76 -24.99 12.19 -13.77
N GLU A 77 -25.05 10.93 -13.35
CA GLU A 77 -25.23 10.56 -11.95
C GLU A 77 -23.88 10.52 -11.24
N ILE A 78 -23.75 11.31 -10.18
CA ILE A 78 -22.54 11.36 -9.36
C ILE A 78 -22.62 10.21 -8.35
N PRO A 79 -21.64 9.29 -8.32
CA PRO A 79 -21.60 8.24 -7.32
C PRO A 79 -21.31 8.83 -5.93
N GLU A 80 -21.93 8.27 -4.89
CA GLU A 80 -21.73 8.68 -3.49
C GLU A 80 -20.29 8.40 -3.00
N SER A 81 -19.64 7.40 -3.59
CA SER A 81 -18.26 7.00 -3.29
C SER A 81 -17.49 6.58 -4.54
N ILE A 82 -16.23 6.97 -4.62
CA ILE A 82 -15.30 6.61 -5.70
C ILE A 82 -14.11 5.87 -5.09
N ASN A 83 -13.85 4.63 -5.53
CA ASN A 83 -12.77 3.77 -5.02
C ASN A 83 -12.78 3.55 -3.49
N GLY A 84 -13.97 3.60 -2.86
CA GLY A 84 -14.12 3.46 -1.41
C GLY A 84 -14.01 4.77 -0.63
N TYR A 85 -13.77 5.90 -1.32
CA TYR A 85 -13.72 7.23 -0.74
C TYR A 85 -15.05 7.98 -0.96
N PRO A 86 -15.69 8.54 0.08
CA PRO A 86 -16.89 9.36 -0.08
C PRO A 86 -16.60 10.62 -0.90
N VAL A 87 -17.51 11.00 -1.78
CA VAL A 87 -17.41 12.25 -2.55
C VAL A 87 -17.95 13.40 -1.71
N THR A 88 -17.09 14.33 -1.34
CA THR A 88 -17.44 15.45 -0.46
C THR A 88 -17.47 16.79 -1.19
N GLU A 89 -16.79 16.89 -2.33
CA GLU A 89 -16.63 18.15 -3.05
C GLU A 89 -16.63 17.96 -4.58
N ILE A 90 -17.17 18.97 -5.27
CA ILE A 90 -17.17 19.11 -6.72
C ILE A 90 -16.45 20.43 -7.06
N GLY A 91 -15.40 20.35 -7.87
CA GLY A 91 -14.59 21.49 -8.33
C GLY A 91 -14.77 21.83 -9.80
#